data_AF-A0A949UJ94-F1
#
_entry.id   AF-A0A949UJ94-F1
#
_cell.length_a   1.000
_cell.length_b   1.000
_cell.length_c   1.000
_cell.angle_alpha   90.00
_cell.angle_beta   90.00
_cell.angle_gamma   90.00
#
_symmetry.space_group_name_H-M   'P 1'
#
loop_
_entity.id
_entity.type
_entity.pdbx_description
1 polymer ?
#
loop_
_entity_poly.entity_id
_entity_poly.type
_entity_poly.pdbx_seq_one_letter_code
_entity_poly.pdbx_strand_id
1 'polypeptide(L)' 'MAKRKKKAKRFRAVEAVKALARDRIGTPPPQKIAQSKKQKKEKHKTTLGGLLLEEQ' A
#
# COMPACT_ATOMS: atom_id res chain seq x y z
N MET A 1 -13.34 -5.03 -28.48
CA MET A 1 -13.96 -4.68 -27.17
C MET A 1 -14.11 -3.16 -27.07
N ALA A 2 -15.32 -2.64 -26.85
CA ALA A 2 -15.57 -1.20 -26.84
C ALA A 2 -14.98 -0.52 -25.58
N LYS A 3 -14.19 0.54 -25.76
CA LYS A 3 -13.67 1.39 -24.67
C LYS A 3 -14.83 2.15 -24.02
N ARG A 4 -15.10 1.90 -22.73
CA ARG A 4 -16.11 2.64 -21.97
C ARG A 4 -15.70 4.12 -21.85
N LYS A 5 -16.58 5.03 -22.27
CA LYS A 5 -16.39 6.48 -22.09
C LYS A 5 -16.36 6.80 -20.60
N LYS A 6 -15.35 7.55 -20.15
CA LYS A 6 -15.25 8.01 -18.75
C LYS A 6 -16.34 9.05 -18.49
N LYS A 7 -17.10 8.89 -17.40
CA LYS A 7 -18.10 9.88 -16.98
C LYS A 7 -17.39 11.14 -16.48
N ALA A 8 -17.97 12.31 -16.77
CA ALA A 8 -17.50 13.58 -16.22
C ALA A 8 -17.60 13.53 -14.69
N LYS A 9 -16.52 13.91 -14.00
CA LYS A 9 -16.52 14.04 -12.55
C LYS A 9 -17.22 15.35 -12.19
N ARG A 10 -18.06 15.32 -11.15
CA ARG A 10 -18.65 16.53 -10.60
C ARG A 10 -17.57 17.34 -9.89
N PHE A 11 -17.68 18.66 -9.92
CA PHE A 11 -16.79 19.52 -9.16
C PHE A 11 -16.98 19.27 -7.65
N ARG A 12 -15.87 19.09 -6.94
CA ARG A 12 -15.81 18.98 -5.49
C ARG A 12 -14.73 19.90 -4.99
N ALA A 13 -15.09 20.91 -4.20
CA ALA A 13 -14.16 21.92 -3.69
C ALA A 13 -12.94 21.29 -3.01
N VAL A 14 -13.14 20.24 -2.21
CA VAL A 14 -12.07 19.51 -1.51
C VAL A 14 -11.06 18.88 -2.48
N GLU A 15 -11.53 18.37 -3.64
CA GLU A 15 -10.63 17.78 -4.64
C GLU A 15 -9.80 18.85 -5.33
N ALA A 16 -10.39 20.01 -5.63
CA ALA A 16 -9.69 21.15 -6.22
C ALA A 16 -8.60 21.70 -5.28
N VAL A 17 -8.92 21.89 -3.99
CA VAL A 17 -7.95 22.33 -2.96
C VAL A 17 -6.79 21.33 -2.85
N LYS A 18 -7.10 20.03 -2.81
CA LYS A 18 -6.06 18.99 -2.74
C LYS A 18 -5.21 18.91 -4.01
N ALA A 19 -5.76 19.21 -5.19
CA ALA A 19 -4.99 19.28 -6.43
C ALA A 19 -4.01 20.45 -6.40
N LEU A 20 -4.51 21.66 -6.08
CA LEU A 20 -3.69 22.86 -5.94
C LEU A 20 -2.53 22.66 -4.94
N ALA A 21 -2.82 22.06 -3.79
CA ALA A 21 -1.79 21.77 -2.79
C ALA A 21 -0.68 20.86 -3.34
N ARG A 22 -1.02 19.84 -4.14
CA ARG A 22 -0.03 18.94 -4.76
C ARG A 22 0.78 19.64 -5.84
N ASP A 23 0.19 20.58 -6.58
CA ASP A 23 0.91 21.36 -7.59
C ASP A 23 1.92 22.32 -6.96
N ARG A 24 1.67 22.80 -5.74
CA ARG A 24 2.54 23.75 -5.02
C ARG A 24 3.59 23.08 -4.13
N ILE A 25 3.15 22.12 -3.31
CA ILE A 25 3.98 21.49 -2.26
C ILE A 25 4.60 20.17 -2.76
N GLY A 26 3.99 19.55 -3.76
CA GLY A 26 4.35 18.22 -4.26
C GLY A 26 3.37 17.14 -3.84
N THR A 27 3.45 16.00 -4.53
CA THR A 27 2.61 14.83 -4.21
C THR A 27 3.20 14.10 -3.01
N PRO A 28 2.41 13.81 -1.95
CA PRO A 28 2.90 13.04 -0.82
C PRO A 28 3.36 11.64 -1.27
N PRO A 29 4.35 11.04 -0.59
CA PRO A 29 4.83 9.72 -0.94
C PRO A 29 3.68 8.69 -0.90
N PRO A 30 3.73 7.65 -1.74
CA PRO A 30 2.71 6.61 -1.74
C PRO A 30 2.61 5.96 -0.37
N GLN A 31 1.39 5.66 0.06
CA GLN A 31 1.16 4.97 1.32
C GLN A 31 1.83 3.59 1.26
N LYS A 32 2.59 3.26 2.31
CA LYS A 32 3.12 1.90 2.49
C LYS A 32 1.93 0.97 2.71
N ILE A 33 1.78 -0.03 1.84
CA ILE A 33 0.77 -1.08 2.02
C ILE A 33 1.12 -1.78 3.34
N ALA A 34 0.24 -1.65 4.34
CA ALA A 34 0.39 -2.41 5.57
C ALA A 34 0.37 -3.90 5.23
N GLN A 35 1.36 -4.65 5.71
CA GLN A 35 1.39 -6.09 5.51
C GLN A 35 0.10 -6.69 6.06
N SER A 36 -0.54 -7.55 5.26
CA SER A 36 -1.76 -8.22 5.69
C SER A 36 -1.48 -9.04 6.95
N LYS A 37 -2.47 -9.16 7.85
CA LYS A 37 -2.34 -9.94 9.10
C LYS A 37 -1.87 -11.39 8.90
N LYS A 38 -1.99 -11.91 7.67
CA LYS A 38 -1.60 -13.26 7.26
C LYS A 38 -0.12 -13.40 6.92
N GLN A 39 0.59 -12.32 6.59
CA GLN A 39 2.03 -12.35 6.33
C GLN A 39 2.79 -12.06 7.63
N LYS A 40 2.82 -13.04 8.54
CA LYS A 40 3.71 -12.98 9.69
C LYS A 40 5.11 -13.34 9.21
N LYS A 41 6.01 -12.35 9.19
CA LYS A 41 7.44 -12.64 9.10
C LYS A 41 7.90 -13.22 10.43
N GLU A 42 8.75 -14.23 10.38
CA GLU A 42 9.46 -14.71 11.56
C GLU A 42 10.30 -13.56 12.12
N LYS A 43 10.04 -13.21 13.39
CA LYS A 43 10.72 -12.09 14.05
C LYS A 43 12.13 -12.46 14.52
N HIS A 44 12.38 -13.75 14.73
CA HIS A 44 13.59 -14.27 15.34
C HIS A 44 14.17 -15.39 14.49
N LYS A 45 15.48 -15.57 14.59
CA LYS A 45 16.19 -16.69 13.97
C LYS A 45 15.72 -18.00 14.60
N THR A 46 15.79 -19.09 13.83
CA THR A 46 15.49 -20.44 14.32
C THR A 46 16.43 -20.79 15.47
N THR A 47 15.88 -21.41 16.51
CA THR A 47 16.67 -21.86 17.66
C THR A 47 17.37 -23.17 17.33
N LEU A 48 18.45 -23.49 18.05
CA LEU A 48 19.18 -24.76 17.87
C LEU A 48 18.27 -25.98 18.00
N GLY A 49 17.30 -25.93 18.92
CA GLY A 49 16.29 -26.99 19.07
C GLY A 49 15.34 -27.11 17.87
N GLY A 50 15.08 -26.02 17.14
CA GLY A 50 14.30 -26.07 15.89
C GLY A 50 15.07 -26.74 14.76
N LEU A 51 16.37 -26.47 14.64
CA LEU A 51 17.24 -27.09 13.63
C LEU A 51 17.36 -28.60 13.83
N LEU A 52 17.53 -29.05 15.08
CA LEU A 52 17.61 -30.48 15.41
C LEU A 52 16.30 -31.24 15.17
N LEU A 53 15.16 -30.54 15.09
CA LEU A 53 13.83 -31.11 14.84
C LEU A 53 13.50 -31.23 13.34
N GLU A 54 14.19 -30.50 12.46
CA GLU A 54 14.02 -30.57 11.00
C GLU A 54 14.86 -31.69 10.34
N GLU A 55 15.90 -32.19 11.02
CA GLU A 55 16.83 -33.22 10.51
C GLU A 55 16.45 -34.67 10.83
N GLN A 56 15.33 -34.93 11.53
CA GLN A 56 14.82 -36.27 11.85
C GLN A 56 13.64 -36.66 10.96
#